data_AF-A0A9J6EKH7-F1
#
_entry.id   AF-A0A9J6EKH7-F1
#
_cell.length_a   1.000
_cell.length_b   1.000
_cell.length_c   1.000
_cell.angle_alpha   90.00
_cell.angle_beta   90.00
_cell.angle_gamma   90.00
#
_symmetry.space_group_name_H-M   'P 1'
#
loop_
_entity.id
_entity.type
_entity.pdbx_description
1 polymer ?
#
loop_
_entity_poly.entity_id
_entity_poly.type
_entity_poly.pdbx_seq_one_letter_code
_entity_poly.pdbx_strand_id
1 'polypeptide(L)'
;MEPRFPGFPTVWEPYTPDRLVDLAGLQCLQQLYLYITDESELRLPAPLCERLLKLAADDNYPGGASAWRAILDLLVYAYEWTRLDRLRVPPNRPLKDQELWSLVSVHPVRDLDIGMCASLTPRVVPLLRYNLAIKNKTLRSLILPPNLLQLDYRWVFG
;
A
#
# COMPACT_ATOMS: atom_id res chain seq x y z
N MET A 1 -33.78 5.68 -25.13
CA MET A 1 -33.23 5.98 -23.79
C MET A 1 -32.14 4.97 -23.54
N GLU A 2 -30.89 5.39 -23.65
CA GLU A 2 -29.74 4.49 -23.41
C GLU A 2 -29.68 4.08 -21.93
N PRO A 3 -29.25 2.84 -21.62
CA PRO A 3 -29.19 2.34 -20.26
C PRO A 3 -28.13 3.11 -19.47
N ARG A 4 -28.55 3.68 -18.34
CA ARG A 4 -27.70 4.43 -17.41
C ARG A 4 -26.90 3.44 -16.56
N PHE A 5 -25.58 3.58 -16.50
CA PHE A 5 -24.78 2.89 -15.49
C PHE A 5 -24.88 3.64 -14.16
N PRO A 6 -25.45 3.04 -13.10
CA PRO A 6 -25.48 3.66 -11.78
C PRO A 6 -24.04 3.84 -11.27
N GLY A 7 -23.65 5.09 -11.03
CA GLY A 7 -22.32 5.46 -10.51
C GLY A 7 -21.38 6.14 -11.51
N PHE A 8 -21.72 6.22 -12.80
CA PHE A 8 -20.89 6.92 -13.79
C PHE A 8 -21.36 8.38 -13.98
N PRO A 9 -20.49 9.41 -13.89
CA PRO A 9 -20.93 10.80 -13.88
C PRO A 9 -21.49 11.27 -15.23
N THR A 10 -22.67 11.88 -15.21
CA THR A 10 -23.22 12.67 -16.33
C THR A 10 -22.54 14.04 -16.41
N VAL A 11 -21.51 14.14 -17.24
CA VAL A 11 -21.03 15.28 -18.05
C VAL A 11 -21.36 16.73 -17.58
N TRP A 12 -21.36 17.11 -16.30
CA TRP A 12 -21.54 18.54 -15.90
C TRP A 12 -20.89 18.97 -14.57
N GLU A 13 -20.14 18.12 -13.87
CA GLU A 13 -19.27 18.61 -12.78
C GLU A 13 -17.87 18.92 -13.34
N PRO A 14 -17.23 20.04 -12.96
CA PRO A 14 -15.84 20.30 -13.31
C PRO A 14 -14.96 19.31 -12.54
N TYR A 15 -14.79 18.10 -13.08
CA TYR A 15 -13.86 17.12 -12.56
C TYR A 15 -12.45 17.57 -12.90
N THR A 16 -11.63 17.80 -11.88
CA THR A 16 -10.19 17.90 -12.08
C THR A 16 -9.66 16.55 -12.58
N PRO A 17 -8.57 16.52 -13.37
CA PRO A 17 -7.94 15.27 -13.79
C PRO A 17 -7.67 14.32 -12.63
N ASP A 18 -7.32 14.85 -11.46
CA ASP A 18 -7.13 14.07 -10.23
C ASP A 18 -8.39 13.33 -9.78
N ARG A 19 -9.56 13.97 -9.84
CA ARG A 19 -10.82 13.35 -9.42
C ARG A 19 -11.24 12.23 -10.37
N LEU A 20 -10.95 12.34 -11.66
CA LEU A 20 -11.18 11.26 -12.63
C LEU A 20 -10.27 10.06 -12.37
N VAL A 21 -8.99 10.31 -12.05
CA VAL A 21 -8.05 9.25 -11.65
C VAL A 21 -8.49 8.57 -10.37
N ASP A 22 -9.01 9.31 -9.39
CA ASP A 22 -9.51 8.74 -8.15
C ASP A 22 -10.75 7.85 -8.39
N LEU A 23 -11.69 8.30 -9.22
CA LEU A 23 -12.87 7.50 -9.59
C LEU A 23 -12.47 6.21 -10.33
N ALA A 24 -11.54 6.31 -11.29
CA ALA A 24 -11.00 5.13 -11.97
C ALA A 24 -10.28 4.20 -11.00
N GLY A 25 -9.49 4.75 -10.06
CA GLY A 25 -8.80 3.99 -9.03
C GLY A 25 -9.76 3.22 -8.12
N LEU A 26 -10.85 3.87 -7.67
CA LEU A 26 -11.89 3.22 -6.87
C LEU A 26 -12.57 2.08 -7.65
N GLN A 27 -12.83 2.26 -8.94
CA GLN A 27 -13.37 1.20 -9.78
C GLN A 27 -12.39 0.03 -9.93
N CYS A 28 -11.10 0.32 -10.11
CA CYS A 28 -10.06 -0.71 -10.14
C CYS A 28 -9.98 -1.49 -8.83
N LEU A 29 -10.11 -0.81 -7.68
CA LEU A 29 -10.12 -1.47 -6.37
C LEU A 29 -11.26 -2.48 -6.22
N GLN A 30 -12.45 -2.17 -6.73
CA GLN A 30 -13.60 -3.09 -6.72
C GLN A 30 -13.38 -4.34 -7.58
N GLN A 31 -12.48 -4.26 -8.57
CA GLN A 31 -12.20 -5.30 -9.54
C GLN A 31 -10.80 -5.90 -9.38
N LEU A 32 -10.11 -5.62 -8.26
CA LEU A 32 -8.73 -6.05 -7.98
C LEU A 32 -8.50 -7.54 -8.19
N TYR A 33 -9.49 -8.38 -7.84
CA TYR A 33 -9.39 -9.83 -7.98
C TYR A 33 -9.22 -10.28 -9.44
N LEU A 34 -9.79 -9.53 -10.40
CA LEU A 34 -9.64 -9.82 -11.83
C LEU A 34 -8.19 -9.61 -12.29
N TYR A 35 -7.51 -8.60 -11.74
CA TYR A 35 -6.10 -8.30 -12.04
C TYR A 35 -5.12 -9.30 -11.43
N ILE A 36 -5.52 -10.04 -10.38
CA ILE A 36 -4.68 -11.11 -9.80
C ILE A 36 -4.74 -12.38 -10.67
N THR A 37 -5.86 -12.62 -11.35
CA THR A 37 -6.11 -13.85 -12.10
C THR A 37 -5.76 -13.77 -13.58
N ASP A 38 -5.69 -12.57 -14.13
CA ASP A 38 -5.39 -12.38 -15.54
C ASP A 38 -3.88 -12.10 -15.68
N GLU A 39 -3.15 -13.00 -16.38
CA GLU A 39 -1.72 -12.86 -16.75
C GLU A 39 -1.47 -11.67 -17.71
N SER A 40 -2.35 -10.68 -17.69
CA SER A 40 -2.21 -9.44 -18.41
C SER A 40 -0.93 -8.73 -17.96
N GLU A 41 -0.13 -8.28 -18.95
CA GLU A 41 1.16 -7.60 -18.79
C GLU A 41 1.08 -6.22 -18.08
N LEU A 42 -0.02 -5.92 -17.39
CA LEU A 42 -0.30 -4.63 -16.81
C LEU A 42 0.62 -4.35 -15.62
N ARG A 43 1.76 -3.74 -15.90
CA ARG A 43 2.69 -3.27 -14.86
C ARG A 43 2.10 -2.05 -14.16
N LEU A 44 1.86 -2.16 -12.87
CA LEU A 44 1.41 -1.08 -12.00
C LEU A 44 2.64 -0.34 -11.43
N PRO A 45 2.92 0.89 -11.90
CA PRO A 45 4.05 1.66 -11.39
C PRO A 45 3.78 2.20 -9.99
N ALA A 46 4.85 2.56 -9.27
CA ALA A 46 4.77 3.05 -7.89
C ALA A 46 3.73 4.16 -7.65
N PRO A 47 3.64 5.21 -8.47
CA PRO A 47 2.65 6.27 -8.24
C PRO A 47 1.20 5.78 -8.26
N LEU A 48 0.91 4.76 -9.08
CA LEU A 48 -0.42 4.19 -9.20
C LEU A 48 -0.73 3.28 -8.00
N CYS A 49 0.20 2.40 -7.63
CA CYS A 49 0.07 1.57 -6.43
C CYS A 49 -0.10 2.41 -5.16
N GLU A 50 0.67 3.48 -5.01
CA GLU A 50 0.59 4.42 -3.88
C GLU A 50 -0.76 5.16 -3.83
N ARG A 51 -1.30 5.55 -4.99
CA ARG A 51 -2.61 6.20 -5.08
C ARG A 51 -3.73 5.22 -4.77
N LEU A 52 -3.64 3.98 -5.25
CA LEU A 52 -4.60 2.91 -4.93
C LEU A 52 -4.58 2.56 -3.43
N LEU A 53 -3.41 2.48 -2.81
CA LEU A 53 -3.29 2.31 -1.35
C LEU A 53 -3.97 3.44 -0.59
N LYS A 54 -3.78 4.69 -1.01
CA LYS A 54 -4.44 5.85 -0.41
C LYS A 54 -5.97 5.74 -0.53
N LEU A 55 -6.49 5.41 -1.71
CA LEU A 55 -7.94 5.25 -1.90
C LEU A 55 -8.51 4.07 -1.11
N ALA A 56 -7.74 2.98 -1.01
CA ALA A 56 -8.13 1.79 -0.25
C ALA A 56 -8.12 2.02 1.27
N ALA A 57 -7.32 2.97 1.76
CA ALA A 57 -7.30 3.40 3.16
C ALA A 57 -8.60 4.10 3.57
N ASP A 58 -9.19 4.85 2.63
CA ASP A 58 -10.43 5.61 2.81
C ASP A 58 -11.68 4.73 2.62
N ASP A 59 -11.51 3.44 2.30
CA ASP A 59 -12.61 2.49 2.21
C ASP A 59 -13.28 2.27 3.57
N ASN A 60 -14.62 2.35 3.60
CA ASN A 60 -15.43 2.21 4.80
C ASN A 60 -15.81 0.75 5.12
N TYR A 61 -15.41 -0.24 4.28
CA TYR A 61 -15.75 -1.65 4.54
C TYR A 61 -14.87 -2.27 5.65
N PRO A 62 -15.46 -2.75 6.76
CA PRO A 62 -14.71 -3.48 7.78
C PRO A 62 -14.39 -4.92 7.33
N GLY A 63 -13.16 -5.39 7.60
CA GLY A 63 -12.80 -6.82 7.51
C GLY A 63 -12.11 -7.29 6.21
N GLY A 64 -12.13 -8.61 5.99
CA GLY A 64 -11.39 -9.33 4.94
C GLY A 64 -11.84 -9.08 3.50
N ALA A 65 -12.95 -8.37 3.30
CA ALA A 65 -13.41 -7.89 1.99
C ALA A 65 -13.01 -6.42 1.71
N SER A 66 -12.11 -5.85 2.52
CA SER A 66 -11.66 -4.46 2.35
C SER A 66 -10.75 -4.30 1.14
N ALA A 67 -10.92 -3.20 0.40
CA ALA A 67 -10.03 -2.82 -0.69
C ALA A 67 -8.57 -2.74 -0.22
N TRP A 68 -8.36 -2.33 1.04
CA TRP A 68 -7.04 -2.30 1.70
C TRP A 68 -6.39 -3.68 1.71
N ARG A 69 -7.13 -4.74 2.06
CA ARG A 69 -6.55 -6.07 2.09
C ARG A 69 -6.22 -6.57 0.69
N ALA A 70 -7.15 -6.36 -0.25
CA ALA A 70 -6.97 -6.79 -1.63
C ALA A 70 -5.75 -6.15 -2.30
N ILE A 71 -5.51 -4.85 -2.09
CA ILE A 71 -4.33 -4.19 -2.67
C ILE A 71 -3.02 -4.67 -2.03
N LEU A 72 -3.01 -5.00 -0.73
CA LEU A 72 -1.85 -5.59 -0.07
C LEU A 72 -1.53 -6.98 -0.64
N ASP A 73 -2.55 -7.82 -0.80
CA ASP A 73 -2.38 -9.15 -1.39
C ASP A 73 -1.87 -9.05 -2.83
N LEU A 74 -2.39 -8.12 -3.65
CA LEU A 74 -1.85 -7.83 -4.99
C LEU A 74 -0.37 -7.45 -4.94
N LEU A 75 0.01 -6.51 -4.07
CA LEU A 75 1.41 -6.06 -3.95
C LEU A 75 2.36 -7.20 -3.56
N VAL A 76 1.87 -8.19 -2.81
CA VAL A 76 2.69 -9.33 -2.38
C VAL A 76 2.74 -10.42 -3.46
N TYR A 77 1.60 -10.82 -4.02
CA TYR A 77 1.51 -11.95 -4.95
C TYR A 77 1.90 -11.58 -6.38
N ALA A 78 1.62 -10.35 -6.81
CA ALA A 78 1.96 -9.81 -8.13
C ALA A 78 3.15 -8.83 -8.06
N TYR A 79 4.14 -9.10 -7.20
CA TYR A 79 5.28 -8.21 -6.96
C TYR A 79 6.15 -7.97 -8.20
N GLU A 80 6.12 -8.87 -9.19
CA GLU A 80 6.86 -8.74 -10.45
C GLU A 80 6.27 -7.68 -11.38
N TRP A 81 4.97 -7.42 -11.24
CA TRP A 81 4.23 -6.46 -12.06
C TRP A 81 3.82 -5.22 -11.27
N THR A 82 4.04 -5.21 -9.96
CA THR A 82 3.76 -4.06 -9.12
C THR A 82 5.03 -3.44 -8.60
N ARG A 83 4.95 -2.16 -8.24
CA ARG A 83 6.07 -1.46 -7.62
C ARG A 83 5.58 -0.61 -6.47
N LEU A 84 6.34 -0.60 -5.38
CA LEU A 84 6.11 0.28 -4.24
C LEU A 84 7.40 0.97 -3.83
N ASP A 85 7.43 2.30 -3.96
CA ASP A 85 8.55 3.12 -3.50
C ASP A 85 8.21 3.81 -2.17
N ARG A 86 6.94 4.10 -1.90
CA ARG A 86 6.49 4.72 -0.66
C ARG A 86 5.32 3.96 -0.04
N LEU A 87 5.40 3.67 1.25
CA LEU A 87 4.32 3.04 2.00
C LEU A 87 3.96 3.92 3.19
N ARG A 88 2.72 4.42 3.22
CA ARG A 88 2.17 5.14 4.37
C ARG A 88 0.97 4.37 4.89
N VAL A 89 1.06 3.86 6.11
CA VAL A 89 -0.02 3.06 6.71
C VAL A 89 -0.94 3.99 7.50
N PRO A 90 -2.25 4.01 7.17
CA PRO A 90 -3.20 4.85 7.86
C PRO A 90 -3.55 4.26 9.25
N PRO A 91 -3.98 5.09 10.21
CA PRO A 91 -4.25 4.64 11.58
C PRO A 91 -5.43 3.66 11.69
N ASN A 92 -6.39 3.73 10.77
CA ASN A 92 -7.57 2.86 10.72
C ASN A 92 -7.30 1.48 10.07
N ARG A 93 -6.14 1.30 9.42
CA ARG A 93 -5.75 0.04 8.75
C ARG A 93 -4.32 -0.38 9.13
N PRO A 94 -4.05 -0.65 10.42
CA PRO A 94 -2.71 -1.02 10.87
C PRO A 94 -2.25 -2.34 10.23
N LEU A 95 -0.96 -2.42 9.90
CA LEU A 95 -0.34 -3.66 9.42
C LEU A 95 0.09 -4.55 10.59
N LYS A 96 0.07 -5.86 10.35
CA LYS A 96 0.71 -6.88 11.19
C LYS A 96 2.16 -7.10 10.74
N ASP A 97 2.98 -7.63 11.64
CA ASP A 97 4.40 -7.93 11.40
C ASP A 97 4.65 -8.68 10.08
N GLN A 98 3.85 -9.73 9.82
CA GLN A 98 3.98 -10.56 8.63
C GLN A 98 3.64 -9.79 7.34
N GLU A 99 2.63 -8.93 7.39
CA GLU A 99 2.19 -8.16 6.22
C GLU A 99 3.25 -7.12 5.84
N LEU A 100 3.77 -6.41 6.84
CA LEU A 100 4.86 -5.47 6.64
C LEU A 100 6.09 -6.18 6.07
N TRP A 101 6.45 -7.35 6.63
CA TRP A 101 7.59 -8.13 6.16
C TRP A 101 7.44 -8.56 4.70
N SER A 102 6.29 -9.12 4.32
CA SER A 102 6.02 -9.54 2.94
C SER A 102 6.23 -8.37 1.97
N LEU A 103 5.69 -7.19 2.27
CA LEU A 103 5.81 -6.01 1.41
C LEU A 103 7.26 -5.53 1.26
N VAL A 104 7.98 -5.34 2.37
CA VAL A 104 9.36 -4.79 2.32
C VAL A 104 10.38 -5.78 1.77
N SER A 105 10.04 -7.07 1.70
CA SER A 105 10.92 -8.11 1.17
C SER A 105 10.93 -8.17 -0.36
N VAL A 106 9.82 -7.77 -0.99
CA VAL A 106 9.63 -7.82 -2.45
C VAL A 106 9.66 -6.44 -3.10
N HIS A 107 9.36 -5.38 -2.36
CA HIS A 107 9.41 -4.00 -2.85
C HIS A 107 10.59 -3.22 -2.27
N PRO A 108 11.32 -2.44 -3.09
CA PRO A 108 12.40 -1.59 -2.61
C PRO A 108 11.87 -0.24 -2.12
N VAL A 109 11.13 -0.31 -1.02
CA VAL A 109 10.54 0.87 -0.36
C VAL A 109 11.64 1.84 0.05
N ARG A 110 11.42 3.12 -0.24
CA ARG A 110 12.29 4.26 0.05
C ARG A 110 11.77 5.08 1.21
N ASP A 111 10.46 5.31 1.24
CA ASP A 111 9.79 6.04 2.32
C ASP A 111 8.79 5.13 3.01
N LEU A 112 9.07 4.74 4.26
CA LEU A 112 8.21 3.88 5.05
C LEU A 112 7.66 4.64 6.26
N ASP A 113 6.35 4.83 6.30
CA ASP A 113 5.63 5.40 7.44
C ASP A 113 4.69 4.35 8.04
N ILE A 114 5.11 3.81 9.18
CA ILE A 114 4.38 2.88 10.02
C ILE A 114 4.16 3.45 11.43
N GLY A 115 4.22 4.79 11.59
CA GLY A 115 4.12 5.47 12.87
C GLY A 115 2.84 5.16 13.64
N MET A 116 1.77 4.81 12.93
CA MET A 116 0.45 4.50 13.50
C MET A 116 0.22 2.99 13.72
N CYS A 117 1.18 2.13 13.40
CA CYS A 117 1.04 0.68 13.53
C CYS A 117 1.43 0.19 14.94
N ALA A 118 0.62 0.53 15.94
CA ALA A 118 0.89 0.19 17.35
C ALA A 118 0.95 -1.31 17.65
N SER A 119 0.37 -2.15 16.78
CA SER A 119 0.38 -3.61 16.89
C SER A 119 1.70 -4.26 16.49
N LEU A 120 2.63 -3.52 15.88
CA LEU A 120 3.90 -4.08 15.42
C LEU A 120 4.79 -4.45 16.61
N THR A 121 5.42 -5.62 16.54
CA THR A 121 6.29 -6.10 17.61
C THR A 121 7.77 -5.77 17.34
N PRO A 122 8.65 -5.76 18.36
CA PRO A 122 10.09 -5.55 18.21
C PRO A 122 10.76 -6.39 17.11
N ARG A 123 10.17 -7.55 16.76
CA ARG A 123 10.67 -8.49 15.75
C ARG A 123 10.76 -7.89 14.36
N VAL A 124 10.01 -6.84 14.05
CA VAL A 124 10.09 -6.19 12.73
C VAL A 124 11.35 -5.35 12.53
N VAL A 125 11.98 -4.86 13.60
CA VAL A 125 13.12 -3.92 13.50
C VAL A 125 14.34 -4.56 12.79
N PRO A 126 14.80 -5.78 13.16
CA PRO A 126 15.86 -6.46 12.43
C PRO A 126 15.51 -6.74 10.97
N LEU A 127 14.24 -7.06 10.69
CA LEU A 127 13.75 -7.36 9.34
C LEU A 127 13.76 -6.11 8.45
N LEU A 128 13.33 -4.96 8.99
CA LEU A 128 13.38 -3.68 8.31
C LEU A 128 14.83 -3.27 8.03
N ARG A 129 15.72 -3.43 9.01
CA ARG A 129 17.15 -3.17 8.84
C ARG A 129 17.73 -4.03 7.71
N TYR A 130 17.47 -5.34 7.72
CA TYR A 130 18.02 -6.24 6.71
C TYR A 130 17.47 -5.92 5.30
N ASN A 131 16.15 -5.85 5.14
CA ASN A 131 15.55 -5.70 3.81
C ASN A 131 15.77 -4.29 3.22
N LEU A 132 15.57 -3.24 4.01
CA LEU A 132 15.54 -1.86 3.50
C LEU A 132 16.91 -1.20 3.49
N ALA A 133 17.74 -1.44 4.51
CA ALA A 133 19.05 -0.81 4.64
C ALA A 133 20.20 -1.66 4.08
N ILE A 134 20.16 -2.99 4.23
CA ILE A 134 21.27 -3.87 3.83
C ILE A 134 21.07 -4.44 2.43
N LYS A 135 19.94 -5.12 2.19
CA LYS A 135 19.65 -5.83 0.94
C LYS A 135 19.33 -4.86 -0.19
N ASN A 136 18.32 -4.02 0.00
CA ASN A 136 17.83 -3.13 -1.06
C ASN A 136 18.58 -1.79 -1.10
N LYS A 137 19.15 -1.34 0.03
CA LYS A 137 19.83 -0.04 0.18
C LYS A 137 19.00 1.13 -0.35
N THR A 138 17.68 1.06 -0.23
CA THR A 138 16.74 2.01 -0.82
C THR A 138 16.14 2.99 0.18
N LEU A 139 16.23 2.68 1.47
CA LEU A 139 15.59 3.47 2.52
C LEU A 139 16.15 4.90 2.59
N ARG A 140 15.25 5.87 2.50
CA ARG A 140 15.53 7.31 2.66
C ARG A 140 14.85 7.87 3.89
N SER A 141 13.61 7.45 4.17
CA SER A 141 12.83 7.91 5.30
C SER A 141 12.14 6.74 6.00
N LEU A 142 12.19 6.73 7.33
CA LEU A 142 11.54 5.72 8.17
C LEU A 142 10.87 6.41 9.37
N ILE A 143 9.56 6.23 9.49
CA ILE A 143 8.78 6.64 10.66
C ILE A 143 8.30 5.38 11.37
N LEU A 144 8.74 5.20 12.61
CA LEU A 144 8.42 4.05 13.47
C LEU A 144 7.33 4.41 14.48
N PRO A 145 6.50 3.44 14.89
CA PRO A 145 5.53 3.66 15.94
C PRO A 145 6.23 3.80 17.32
N PRO A 146 5.66 4.57 18.26
CA PRO A 146 6.32 4.91 19.53
C PRO A 146 6.77 3.69 20.35
N ASN A 147 6.00 2.60 20.31
CA ASN A 147 6.31 1.36 21.00
C ASN A 147 7.59 0.68 20.48
N LEU A 148 8.00 0.94 19.24
CA LEU A 148 9.25 0.44 18.67
C LEU A 148 10.43 1.38 18.91
N LEU A 149 10.17 2.67 19.14
CA LEU A 149 11.20 3.67 19.45
C LEU A 149 11.67 3.60 20.90
N GLN A 150 10.82 3.13 21.81
CA GLN A 150 11.14 2.93 23.23
C GLN A 150 12.05 1.71 23.48
N LEU A 151 12.34 0.93 22.44
CA LEU A 151 13.28 -0.18 22.51
C LEU A 151 14.69 0.37 22.28
N ASP A 152 15.57 0.18 23.27
CA ASP A 152 17.01 0.49 23.22
C ASP A 152 17.74 -0.36 22.15
N TYR A 153 17.37 -0.21 20.88
CA TYR A 153 18.18 -0.71 19.78
C TYR A 153 19.28 0.31 19.56
N ARG A 154 20.51 -0.04 19.98
CA ARG A 154 21.71 0.65 19.50
C ARG A 154 21.77 0.46 17.98
N TRP A 155 21.23 1.42 17.23
CA TRP A 155 21.35 1.50 15.79
C TRP A 155 22.81 1.81 15.44
N VAL A 156 23.64 0.76 15.39
CA VAL A 156 24.98 0.88 14.81
C VAL A 156 24.80 0.89 13.30
N PHE A 157 24.72 2.10 12.72
CA PHE A 157 25.03 2.31 11.32
C PHE A 157 26.54 2.05 11.17
N GLY A 158 26.86 0.87 10.66
CA GLY A 158 28.21 0.54 10.20
C GLY A 158 28.37 0.88 8.74
#